data_AF-A0A804LZM5-F1
#
_entry.id   AF-A0A804LZM5-F1
#
_cell.length_a   1.000
_cell.length_b   1.000
_cell.length_c   1.000
_cell.angle_alpha   90.00
_cell.angle_beta   90.00
_cell.angle_gamma   90.00
#
_symmetry.space_group_name_H-M   'P 1'
#
loop_
_entity.id
_entity.type
_entity.pdbx_description
1 polymer ?
#
loop_
_entity_poly.entity_id
_entity_poly.type
_entity_poly.pdbx_seq_one_letter_code
_entity_poly.pdbx_strand_id
1 'polypeptide(L)'
;MLVGVPNVGKSALINSIHRIATSRFPAKDKNKRATVGPLPGVTQDIAGYKIATQPSIYVLDTPGVLVPSIPDMETGLKLALTGAVKDSVVGEERIAKYLLSLFNIKKTPLHWERLLHRKEEWCEEICSSNKKDNSLRRTRLNNSDAVYVQDLVTEVQRALCRTFLNFTGNIEEESELETLIDMQLVELRKVFRIPHKPFDETQGPTSKKLLTLFRSGKLGPFILDDLPDGSEK
;
A
#
# COMPACT_ATOMS: atom_id res chain seq x y z
N MET A 1 16.88 14.13 15.94
CA MET A 1 15.72 14.76 15.28
C MET A 1 15.43 14.00 14.00
N LEU A 2 14.17 13.70 13.69
CA LEU A 2 13.79 13.09 12.41
C LEU A 2 13.27 14.17 11.47
N VAL A 3 13.75 14.17 10.23
CA VAL A 3 13.35 15.11 9.17
C VAL A 3 13.09 14.31 7.90
N GLY A 4 12.16 14.76 7.07
CA GLY A 4 11.84 14.12 5.79
C GLY A 4 10.44 14.48 5.29
N VAL A 5 10.10 14.01 4.09
CA VAL A 5 8.83 14.32 3.43
C VAL A 5 7.62 13.75 4.20
N PRO A 6 6.39 14.24 3.96
CA PRO A 6 5.19 13.70 4.59
C PRO A 6 5.03 12.19 4.35
N ASN A 7 4.41 11.49 5.29
CA ASN A 7 4.05 10.08 5.19
C ASN A 7 5.19 9.06 4.97
N VAL A 8 6.47 9.44 5.07
CA VAL A 8 7.61 8.49 5.09
C VAL A 8 7.71 7.64 6.37
N GLY A 9 6.78 7.81 7.31
CA GLY A 9 6.74 7.01 8.54
C GLY A 9 7.60 7.53 9.70
N LYS A 10 7.99 8.82 9.72
CA LYS A 10 8.77 9.43 10.83
C LYS A 10 8.15 9.14 12.21
N SER A 11 6.90 9.52 12.41
CA SER A 11 6.19 9.33 13.68
C SER A 11 5.93 7.84 14.00
N ALA A 12 5.73 7.01 12.96
CA ALA A 12 5.59 5.56 13.12
C ALA A 12 6.92 4.90 13.56
N LEU A 13 8.05 5.39 13.05
CA LEU A 13 9.39 4.97 13.47
C LEU A 13 9.64 5.34 14.92
N ILE A 14 9.30 6.57 15.35
CA ILE A 14 9.39 6.99 16.76
C ILE A 14 8.62 6.04 17.67
N ASN A 15 7.36 5.75 17.33
CA ASN A 15 6.54 4.83 18.10
C ASN A 15 7.08 3.40 18.12
N SER A 16 7.70 2.95 17.02
CA SER A 16 8.31 1.62 16.93
C SER A 16 9.56 1.51 17.80
N ILE A 17 10.44 2.51 17.74
CA ILE A 17 11.63 2.59 18.60
C ILE A 17 11.19 2.67 20.07
N HIS A 18 10.18 3.51 20.37
CA HIS A 18 9.60 3.62 21.71
C HIS A 18 9.10 2.28 22.25
N ARG A 19 8.39 1.51 21.42
CA ARG A 19 7.90 0.16 21.78
C ARG A 19 9.05 -0.79 22.07
N ILE A 20 10.07 -0.82 21.22
CA ILE A 20 11.24 -1.69 21.41
C ILE A 20 11.99 -1.32 22.69
N ALA A 21 12.25 -0.02 22.90
CA ALA A 21 12.93 0.48 24.09
C ALA A 21 12.16 0.12 25.37
N THR A 22 10.84 0.32 25.39
CA THR A 22 9.99 -0.01 26.54
C THR A 22 9.97 -1.51 26.83
N SER A 23 10.02 -2.36 25.79
CA SER A 23 10.05 -3.81 25.97
C SER A 23 11.37 -4.33 26.54
N ARG A 24 12.50 -3.67 26.24
CA ARG A 24 13.84 -4.06 26.73
C ARG A 24 14.19 -3.41 28.05
N PHE A 25 13.72 -2.18 28.28
CA PHE A 25 14.02 -1.37 29.45
C PHE A 25 12.72 -0.81 30.03
N PRO A 26 12.00 -1.61 30.85
CA PRO A 26 10.73 -1.18 31.42
C PRO A 26 10.95 -0.02 32.40
N ALA A 27 10.52 1.17 32.00
CA ALA A 27 10.46 2.34 32.86
C ALA A 27 9.06 2.45 33.50
N LYS A 28 8.97 2.97 34.73
CA LYS A 28 7.68 3.20 35.42
C LYS A 28 6.84 4.33 34.80
N ASP A 29 7.44 5.19 33.97
CA ASP A 29 6.78 6.37 33.41
C ASP A 29 6.00 6.05 32.14
N LYS A 30 4.77 6.59 32.07
CA LYS A 30 3.97 6.60 30.84
C LYS A 30 4.51 7.68 29.90
N ASN A 31 5.32 7.26 28.92
CA ASN A 31 5.83 8.18 27.91
C ASN A 31 4.74 8.50 26.87
N LYS A 32 4.73 9.75 26.40
CA LYS A 32 3.87 10.20 25.28
C LYS A 32 4.23 9.46 24.00
N ARG A 33 3.23 9.18 23.15
CA ARG A 33 3.39 8.59 21.82
C ARG A 33 3.13 9.63 20.74
N ALA A 34 3.80 9.48 19.60
CA ALA A 34 3.58 10.33 18.45
C ALA A 34 2.24 10.00 17.76
N THR A 35 1.50 11.01 17.34
CA THR A 35 0.29 10.84 16.53
C THR A 35 0.69 10.34 15.14
N VAL A 36 0.04 9.29 14.65
CA VAL A 36 0.29 8.72 13.32
C VAL A 36 -1.04 8.65 12.58
N GLY A 37 -1.05 9.07 11.32
CA GLY A 37 -2.21 8.96 10.45
C GLY A 37 -1.79 8.88 8.99
N PRO A 38 -2.72 8.47 8.10
CA PRO A 38 -2.44 8.28 6.67
C PRO A 38 -2.41 9.60 5.89
N LEU A 39 -2.92 10.69 6.46
CA LEU A 39 -2.99 11.98 5.80
C LEU A 39 -1.70 12.77 6.01
N PRO A 40 -1.21 13.50 4.98
CA PRO A 40 -0.11 14.43 5.18
C PRO A 40 -0.53 15.54 6.15
N GLY A 41 0.42 16.04 6.94
CA GLY A 41 0.18 17.12 7.90
C GLY A 41 -0.44 16.69 9.25
N VAL A 42 -0.46 15.39 9.57
CA VAL A 42 -0.86 14.89 10.90
C VAL A 42 0.05 15.42 12.01
N THR A 43 1.37 15.46 11.76
CA THR A 43 2.34 16.11 12.65
C THR A 43 2.43 17.58 12.26
N GLN A 44 1.88 18.45 13.09
CA GLN A 44 1.84 19.91 12.86
C GLN A 44 2.92 20.67 13.64
N ASP A 45 3.23 20.20 14.84
CA ASP A 45 4.21 20.82 15.72
C ASP A 45 5.46 19.94 15.89
N ILE A 46 6.59 20.58 16.21
CA ILE A 46 7.79 19.89 16.62
C ILE A 46 7.60 19.41 18.06
N ALA A 47 7.64 18.09 18.28
CA ALA A 47 7.42 17.49 19.58
C ALA A 47 8.55 16.55 19.98
N GLY A 48 8.98 16.64 21.25
CA GLY A 48 9.99 15.76 21.83
C GLY A 48 9.40 14.54 22.51
N TYR A 49 9.83 13.36 22.08
CA TYR A 49 9.41 12.07 22.65
C TYR A 49 10.57 11.41 23.37
N LYS A 50 10.38 11.09 24.66
CA LYS A 50 11.38 10.37 25.46
C LYS A 50 11.37 8.89 25.11
N ILE A 51 12.49 8.38 24.63
CA ILE A 51 12.65 6.99 24.18
C ILE A 51 13.37 6.13 25.22
N ALA A 52 14.38 6.69 25.90
CA ALA A 52 15.12 6.00 26.96
C ALA A 52 15.31 6.92 28.16
N THR A 53 15.40 6.33 29.35
CA THR A 53 15.63 7.07 30.61
C THR A 53 17.09 7.03 31.04
N GLN A 54 17.82 5.94 30.75
CA GLN A 54 19.22 5.75 31.13
C GLN A 54 20.01 5.13 29.96
N PRO A 55 20.81 5.93 29.23
CA PRO A 55 20.86 7.40 29.28
C PRO A 55 19.52 8.02 28.83
N SER A 56 19.28 9.28 29.24
CA SER A 56 18.04 9.98 28.85
C SER A 56 18.11 10.38 27.38
N ILE A 57 17.35 9.69 26.52
CA ILE A 57 17.34 9.91 25.07
C ILE A 57 15.97 10.44 24.65
N TYR A 58 15.98 11.54 23.90
CA TYR A 58 14.80 12.13 23.28
C TYR A 58 14.92 12.11 21.77
N VAL A 59 13.80 11.87 21.09
CA VAL A 59 13.67 12.01 19.65
C VAL A 59 12.68 13.12 19.36
N LEU A 60 13.11 14.08 18.55
CA LEU A 60 12.26 15.16 18.05
C LEU A 60 11.56 14.68 16.78
N ASP A 61 10.23 14.65 16.82
CA ASP A 61 9.38 14.51 15.64
C ASP A 61 9.15 15.88 15.02
N THR A 62 9.15 15.93 13.69
CA THR A 62 8.96 17.17 12.94
C THR A 62 7.88 16.98 11.87
N PRO A 63 7.15 18.05 11.51
CA PRO A 63 6.24 18.03 10.38
C PRO A 63 6.93 17.54 9.10
N GLY A 64 6.19 16.82 8.25
CA GLY A 64 6.70 16.46 6.94
C GLY A 64 6.78 17.69 6.04
N VAL A 65 7.93 17.92 5.43
CA VAL A 65 8.15 19.06 4.53
C VAL A 65 8.53 18.52 3.15
N LEU A 66 7.79 18.94 2.12
CA LEU A 66 8.12 18.68 0.72
C LEU A 66 9.04 19.76 0.17
N VAL A 67 9.74 19.45 -0.91
CA VAL A 67 10.45 20.46 -1.70
C VAL A 67 9.45 21.51 -2.22
N PRO A 68 9.85 22.80 -2.26
CA PRO A 68 8.93 23.89 -2.59
C PRO A 68 8.41 23.85 -4.04
N SER A 69 9.14 23.19 -4.94
CA SER A 69 8.72 22.96 -6.32
C SER A 69 8.96 21.51 -6.70
N ILE A 70 7.96 20.89 -7.32
CA ILE A 70 8.09 19.56 -7.91
C ILE A 70 8.56 19.77 -9.36
N PRO A 71 9.68 19.15 -9.77
CA PRO A 71 10.30 19.44 -11.07
C PRO A 71 9.49 18.92 -12.25
N ASP A 72 8.82 17.78 -12.09
CA ASP A 72 8.12 17.10 -13.17
C ASP A 72 6.81 16.44 -12.70
N MET A 73 5.91 16.20 -13.65
CA MET A 73 4.58 15.65 -13.40
C MET A 73 4.64 14.20 -12.88
N GLU A 74 5.63 13.42 -13.30
CA GLU A 74 5.77 12.02 -12.90
C GLU A 74 6.15 11.93 -11.42
N THR A 75 7.14 12.71 -10.98
CA THR A 75 7.53 12.87 -9.57
C THR A 75 6.33 13.33 -8.75
N GLY A 76 5.51 14.26 -9.27
CA GLY A 76 4.28 14.68 -8.62
C GLY A 76 3.28 13.54 -8.43
N LEU A 77 3.09 12.70 -9.45
CA LEU A 77 2.22 11.52 -9.39
C LEU A 77 2.78 10.44 -8.45
N LYS A 78 4.10 10.22 -8.40
CA LYS A 78 4.74 9.31 -7.44
C LYS A 78 4.58 9.79 -5.99
N LEU A 79 4.77 11.09 -5.74
CA LEU A 79 4.55 11.70 -4.43
C LEU A 79 3.08 11.63 -4.00
N ALA A 80 2.15 11.83 -4.94
CA ALA A 80 0.73 11.62 -4.68
C ALA A 80 0.43 10.15 -4.40
N LEU A 81 0.96 9.22 -5.20
CA LEU A 81 0.75 7.79 -5.05
C LEU A 81 1.25 7.25 -3.69
N THR A 82 2.39 7.72 -3.21
CA THR A 82 2.91 7.41 -1.87
C THR A 82 2.16 8.11 -0.73
N GLY A 83 1.26 9.05 -1.05
CA GLY A 83 0.46 9.80 -0.10
C GLY A 83 1.20 11.00 0.52
N ALA A 84 2.37 11.38 0.00
CA ALA A 84 3.08 12.57 0.48
C ALA A 84 2.32 13.87 0.14
N VAL A 85 1.54 13.85 -0.94
CA VAL A 85 0.61 14.91 -1.35
C VAL A 85 -0.83 14.46 -1.10
N LYS A 86 -1.71 15.41 -0.75
CA LYS A 86 -3.13 15.14 -0.48
C LYS A 86 -3.84 14.71 -1.76
N ASP A 87 -4.55 13.58 -1.71
CA ASP A 87 -5.25 12.97 -2.86
C ASP A 87 -6.21 13.92 -3.59
N SER A 88 -6.90 14.79 -2.86
CA SER A 88 -7.84 15.76 -3.43
C SER A 88 -7.18 16.82 -4.33
N VAL A 89 -5.87 17.02 -4.22
CA VAL A 89 -5.12 17.99 -5.03
C VAL A 89 -4.88 17.45 -6.44
N VAL A 90 -4.61 16.16 -6.57
CA VAL A 90 -4.30 15.49 -7.85
C VAL A 90 -5.51 14.77 -8.43
N GLY A 91 -6.41 14.29 -7.57
CA GLY A 91 -7.58 13.48 -7.91
C GLY A 91 -7.31 11.98 -7.68
N GLU A 92 -8.13 11.34 -6.85
CA GLU A 92 -8.02 9.91 -6.52
C GLU A 92 -8.03 9.03 -7.78
N GLU A 93 -8.87 9.36 -8.76
CA GLU A 93 -8.97 8.64 -10.03
C GLU A 93 -7.69 8.73 -10.86
N ARG A 94 -7.14 9.93 -11.02
CA ARG A 94 -5.89 10.15 -11.79
C ARG A 94 -4.72 9.40 -11.16
N ILE A 95 -4.61 9.41 -9.82
CA ILE A 95 -3.57 8.66 -9.10
C ILE A 95 -3.77 7.14 -9.31
N ALA A 96 -5.02 6.66 -9.27
CA ALA A 96 -5.31 5.24 -9.48
C ALA A 96 -5.04 4.77 -10.92
N LYS A 97 -5.39 5.58 -11.94
CA LYS A 97 -5.05 5.29 -13.34
C LYS A 97 -3.52 5.21 -13.52
N TYR A 98 -2.77 6.14 -12.91
CA TYR A 98 -1.31 6.09 -12.91
C TYR A 98 -0.75 4.84 -12.21
N LEU A 99 -1.34 4.39 -11.10
CA LEU A 99 -0.93 3.13 -10.47
C LEU A 99 -1.16 1.91 -11.39
N LEU A 100 -2.32 1.87 -12.06
CA LEU A 100 -2.65 0.78 -12.98
C LEU A 100 -1.74 0.78 -14.22
N SER A 101 -1.42 1.95 -14.77
CA SER A 101 -0.45 2.06 -15.87
C SER A 101 0.91 1.49 -15.46
N LEU A 102 1.41 1.82 -14.26
CA LEU A 102 2.64 1.26 -13.72
C LEU A 102 2.59 -0.27 -13.57
N PHE A 103 1.46 -0.82 -13.08
CA PHE A 103 1.31 -2.27 -12.97
C PHE A 103 1.38 -2.96 -14.34
N ASN A 104 0.72 -2.39 -15.34
CA ASN A 104 0.68 -2.95 -16.69
C ASN A 104 2.06 -2.85 -17.37
N ILE A 105 2.71 -1.69 -17.32
CA ILE A 105 4.05 -1.45 -17.90
C ILE A 105 5.09 -2.37 -17.25
N LYS A 106 5.12 -2.47 -15.91
CA LYS A 106 6.05 -3.36 -15.19
C LYS A 106 5.64 -4.84 -15.21
N LYS A 107 4.56 -5.20 -15.92
CA LYS A 107 4.02 -6.57 -16.03
C LYS A 107 3.78 -7.23 -14.66
N THR A 108 3.38 -6.42 -13.68
CA THR A 108 3.11 -6.86 -12.30
C THR A 108 2.03 -7.93 -12.22
N PRO A 109 0.94 -7.86 -13.01
CA PRO A 109 -0.05 -8.93 -13.03
C PRO A 109 0.53 -10.32 -13.36
N LEU A 110 1.52 -10.42 -14.26
CA LEU A 110 2.18 -11.69 -14.56
C LEU A 110 2.96 -12.24 -13.37
N HIS A 111 3.53 -11.36 -12.54
CA HIS A 111 4.20 -11.78 -11.31
C HIS A 111 3.19 -12.34 -10.29
N TRP A 112 2.04 -11.68 -10.13
CA TRP A 112 0.98 -12.17 -9.24
C TRP A 112 0.40 -13.49 -9.70
N GLU A 113 0.19 -13.70 -11.00
CA GLU A 113 -0.29 -14.98 -11.54
C GLU A 113 0.58 -16.16 -11.09
N ARG A 114 1.92 -16.02 -11.21
CA ARG A 114 2.87 -17.06 -10.75
C ARG A 114 2.78 -17.31 -9.24
N LEU A 115 2.58 -16.26 -8.45
CA LEU A 115 2.42 -16.38 -6.99
C LEU A 115 1.09 -17.02 -6.60
N LEU A 116 0.01 -16.72 -7.33
CA LEU A 116 -1.32 -17.27 -7.10
C LEU A 116 -1.37 -18.76 -7.42
N HIS A 117 -0.80 -19.18 -8.56
CA HIS A 117 -0.68 -20.61 -8.91
C HIS A 117 0.08 -21.41 -7.84
N ARG A 118 1.24 -20.90 -7.41
CA ARG A 118 2.01 -21.54 -6.32
C ARG A 118 1.20 -21.69 -5.03
N LYS A 119 0.35 -20.71 -4.71
CA LYS A 119 -0.46 -20.72 -3.50
C LYS A 119 -1.60 -21.73 -3.58
N GLU A 120 -2.20 -21.90 -4.76
CA GLU A 120 -3.26 -22.89 -5.02
C GLU A 120 -2.69 -24.32 -4.92
N GLU A 121 -1.53 -24.59 -5.52
CA GLU A 121 -0.82 -25.87 -5.41
C GLU A 121 -0.51 -26.24 -3.94
N TRP A 122 0.01 -25.28 -3.16
CA TRP A 122 0.28 -25.47 -1.72
C TRP A 122 -0.99 -25.75 -0.91
N CYS A 123 -2.13 -25.15 -1.24
CA CYS A 123 -3.40 -25.40 -0.56
C CYS A 123 -3.94 -26.80 -0.86
N GLU A 124 -3.75 -27.31 -2.08
CA GLU A 124 -4.14 -28.65 -2.49
C GLU A 124 -3.28 -29.75 -1.82
N GLU A 125 -1.98 -29.54 -1.67
CA GLU A 125 -1.06 -30.44 -0.96
C GLU A 125 -1.38 -30.56 0.55
N ILE A 126 -1.75 -29.46 1.21
CA ILE A 126 -2.15 -29.47 2.62
C ILE A 126 -3.50 -30.18 2.81
N CYS A 127 -4.45 -29.99 1.89
CA CYS A 127 -5.75 -30.65 1.95
C CYS A 127 -5.67 -32.17 1.70
N SER A 128 -4.74 -32.61 0.84
CA SER A 128 -4.49 -34.03 0.59
C SER A 128 -3.73 -34.72 1.74
N SER A 129 -2.88 -33.99 2.46
CA SER A 129 -2.11 -34.49 3.60
C SER A 129 -2.90 -34.57 4.93
N ASN A 130 -3.92 -33.75 5.12
CA ASN A 130 -4.70 -33.67 6.37
C ASN A 130 -5.82 -34.74 6.51
N LYS A 131 -5.83 -35.79 5.68
CA LYS A 131 -6.80 -36.89 5.82
C LYS A 131 -6.56 -37.85 7.01
N LYS A 132 -5.53 -37.63 7.85
CA LYS A 132 -5.21 -38.58 8.93
C LYS A 132 -5.14 -38.11 10.38
N ASP A 133 -5.01 -36.82 10.71
CA ASP A 133 -4.89 -36.45 12.14
C ASP A 133 -5.82 -35.33 12.56
N ASN A 134 -6.92 -35.73 13.19
CA ASN A 134 -7.92 -34.85 13.78
C ASN A 134 -7.59 -34.58 15.26
N SER A 135 -6.45 -33.95 15.56
CA SER A 135 -6.24 -33.32 16.87
C SER A 135 -5.11 -32.29 16.87
N LEU A 136 -5.47 -31.01 16.84
CA LEU A 136 -4.74 -29.91 17.49
C LEU A 136 -5.54 -28.63 17.31
N ARG A 137 -6.47 -28.39 18.26
CA ARG A 137 -7.08 -27.09 18.49
C ARG A 137 -5.96 -26.10 18.83
N ARG A 138 -5.49 -25.34 17.84
CA ARG A 138 -4.71 -24.12 18.07
C ARG A 138 -5.67 -22.92 18.08
N THR A 139 -5.67 -22.26 19.23
CA THR A 139 -6.24 -20.98 19.62
C THR A 139 -6.80 -20.14 18.47
N ARG A 140 -8.13 -20.04 18.41
CA ARG A 140 -8.87 -19.11 17.53
C ARG A 140 -8.59 -17.68 17.97
N LEU A 141 -7.58 -17.05 17.36
CA LEU A 141 -7.54 -15.60 17.24
C LEU A 141 -8.65 -15.19 16.24
N ASN A 142 -9.34 -14.09 16.50
CA ASN A 142 -10.42 -13.57 15.64
C ASN A 142 -9.90 -13.35 14.21
N ASN A 143 -10.12 -14.35 13.36
CA ASN A 143 -9.46 -14.54 12.06
C ASN A 143 -10.35 -14.15 10.86
N SER A 144 -11.61 -13.73 11.08
CA SER A 144 -12.55 -13.44 10.00
C SER A 144 -12.08 -12.29 9.11
N ASP A 145 -11.59 -11.22 9.73
CA ASP A 145 -11.26 -9.98 9.01
C ASP A 145 -9.91 -10.11 8.28
N ALA A 146 -8.97 -10.83 8.88
CA ALA A 146 -7.68 -11.13 8.24
C ALA A 146 -7.85 -12.04 7.02
N VAL A 147 -8.71 -13.07 7.12
CA VAL A 147 -9.05 -13.95 6.00
C VAL A 147 -9.81 -13.18 4.92
N TYR A 148 -10.81 -12.39 5.29
CA TYR A 148 -11.57 -11.57 4.34
C TYR A 148 -10.69 -10.56 3.57
N VAL A 149 -9.77 -9.89 4.25
CA VAL A 149 -8.83 -8.96 3.60
C VAL A 149 -7.88 -9.72 2.66
N GLN A 150 -7.40 -10.89 3.08
CA GLN A 150 -6.53 -11.71 2.24
C GLN A 150 -7.27 -12.20 0.98
N ASP A 151 -8.52 -12.58 1.12
CA ASP A 151 -9.38 -13.00 0.00
C ASP A 151 -9.62 -11.85 -0.96
N LEU A 152 -9.95 -10.66 -0.44
CA LEU A 152 -10.16 -9.47 -1.26
C LEU A 152 -8.90 -9.08 -2.06
N VAL A 153 -7.73 -9.10 -1.44
CA VAL A 153 -6.45 -8.82 -2.12
C VAL A 153 -6.21 -9.83 -3.24
N THR A 154 -6.47 -11.11 -2.97
CA THR A 154 -6.32 -12.18 -3.94
C THR A 154 -7.30 -11.99 -5.12
N GLU A 155 -8.54 -11.60 -4.86
CA GLU A 155 -9.54 -11.27 -5.90
C GLU A 155 -9.12 -10.07 -6.75
N VAL A 156 -8.60 -9.00 -6.13
CA VAL A 156 -8.07 -7.83 -6.84
C VAL A 156 -6.92 -8.24 -7.77
N GLN A 157 -5.95 -9.01 -7.26
CA GLN A 157 -4.84 -9.50 -8.06
C GLN A 157 -5.33 -10.36 -9.23
N ARG A 158 -6.23 -11.32 -8.99
CA ARG A 158 -6.83 -12.15 -10.04
C ARG A 158 -7.57 -11.34 -11.10
N ALA A 159 -8.34 -10.32 -10.70
CA ALA A 159 -9.06 -9.47 -11.63
C ALA A 159 -8.09 -8.69 -12.54
N LEU A 160 -7.02 -8.13 -11.97
CA LEU A 160 -5.98 -7.45 -12.74
C LEU A 160 -5.18 -8.40 -13.65
N CYS A 161 -4.87 -9.62 -13.19
CA CYS A 161 -4.25 -10.65 -14.03
C CYS A 161 -5.15 -11.04 -15.20
N ARG A 162 -6.43 -11.33 -14.93
CA ARG A 162 -7.39 -11.76 -15.95
C ARG A 162 -7.60 -10.69 -17.03
N THR A 163 -7.81 -9.45 -16.63
CA THR A 163 -7.97 -8.32 -17.56
C THR A 163 -6.71 -8.10 -18.39
N PHE A 164 -5.53 -8.19 -17.79
CA PHE A 164 -4.25 -8.05 -18.49
C PHE A 164 -4.01 -9.17 -19.51
N LEU A 165 -4.25 -10.43 -19.16
CA LEU A 165 -4.05 -11.58 -20.05
C LEU A 165 -5.04 -11.64 -21.20
N ASN A 166 -6.27 -11.19 -20.97
CA ASN A 166 -7.31 -11.15 -22.01
C ASN A 166 -7.18 -9.93 -22.94
N PHE A 167 -6.31 -8.98 -22.61
CA PHE A 167 -6.11 -7.79 -23.42
C PHE A 167 -5.21 -8.11 -24.62
N THR A 168 -5.72 -7.86 -25.82
CA THR A 168 -5.00 -8.13 -27.08
C THR A 168 -4.30 -6.90 -27.65
N GLY A 169 -4.41 -5.74 -26.99
CA GLY A 169 -3.82 -4.49 -27.46
C GLY A 169 -2.34 -4.31 -27.08
N ASN A 170 -1.72 -3.31 -27.68
CA ASN A 170 -0.37 -2.85 -27.41
C ASN A 170 -0.33 -1.91 -26.17
N ILE A 171 0.39 -2.34 -25.14
CA ILE A 171 0.58 -1.59 -23.88
C ILE A 171 1.47 -0.36 -24.08
N GLU A 172 2.25 -0.31 -25.17
CA GLU A 172 3.10 0.84 -25.52
C GLU A 172 2.31 2.02 -26.10
N GLU A 173 1.09 1.77 -26.61
CA GLU A 173 0.22 2.83 -27.10
C GLU A 173 -0.64 3.40 -25.98
N GLU A 174 -0.58 4.72 -25.78
CA GLU A 174 -1.27 5.41 -24.67
C GLU A 174 -2.79 5.23 -24.72
N SER A 175 -3.39 5.24 -25.92
CA SER A 175 -4.83 5.09 -26.14
C SER A 175 -5.34 3.69 -25.75
N GLU A 176 -4.60 2.66 -26.13
CA GLU A 176 -4.90 1.27 -25.84
C GLU A 176 -4.67 0.95 -24.35
N LEU A 177 -3.60 1.50 -23.77
CA LEU A 177 -3.33 1.42 -22.34
C LEU A 177 -4.44 2.08 -21.51
N GLU A 178 -4.94 3.25 -21.92
CA GLU A 178 -6.06 3.90 -21.24
C GLU A 178 -7.32 3.01 -21.28
N THR A 179 -7.59 2.39 -22.44
CA THR A 179 -8.71 1.44 -22.59
C THR A 179 -8.59 0.24 -21.64
N LEU A 180 -7.39 -0.32 -21.50
CA LEU A 180 -7.11 -1.40 -20.55
C LEU A 180 -7.34 -0.96 -19.09
N ILE A 181 -6.88 0.24 -18.73
CA ILE A 181 -7.02 0.80 -17.38
C ILE A 181 -8.51 1.01 -17.03
N ASP A 182 -9.30 1.54 -17.96
CA ASP A 182 -10.72 1.75 -17.74
C ASP A 182 -11.48 0.43 -17.56
N MET A 183 -11.13 -0.59 -18.37
CA MET A 183 -11.65 -1.96 -18.19
C MET A 183 -11.27 -2.52 -16.80
N GLN A 184 -10.02 -2.31 -16.36
CA GLN A 184 -9.55 -2.74 -15.04
C GLN A 184 -10.32 -2.06 -13.91
N LEU A 185 -10.58 -0.76 -13.98
CA LEU A 185 -11.36 -0.04 -12.97
C LEU A 185 -12.80 -0.56 -12.88
N VAL A 186 -13.42 -0.89 -14.01
CA VAL A 186 -14.76 -1.50 -14.04
C VAL A 186 -14.77 -2.87 -13.36
N GLU A 187 -13.78 -3.72 -13.62
CA GLU A 187 -13.66 -5.03 -12.95
C GLU A 187 -13.38 -4.88 -11.45
N LEU A 188 -12.49 -3.97 -11.06
CA LEU A 188 -12.20 -3.68 -9.66
C LEU A 188 -13.43 -3.18 -8.89
N ARG A 189 -14.29 -2.38 -9.53
CA ARG A 189 -15.56 -1.93 -8.93
C ARG A 189 -16.44 -3.12 -8.53
N LYS A 190 -16.49 -4.16 -9.37
CA LYS A 190 -17.22 -5.41 -9.11
C LYS A 190 -16.61 -6.17 -7.93
N VAL A 191 -15.29 -6.33 -7.92
CA VAL A 191 -14.54 -6.97 -6.81
C VAL A 191 -14.79 -6.26 -5.49
N PHE A 192 -14.76 -4.92 -5.50
CA PHE A 192 -15.02 -4.12 -4.30
C PHE A 192 -16.48 -4.03 -3.88
N ARG A 193 -17.40 -4.65 -4.64
CA ARG A 193 -18.85 -4.65 -4.43
C ARG A 193 -19.41 -3.23 -4.26
N ILE A 194 -18.90 -2.28 -5.06
CA ILE A 194 -19.34 -0.88 -5.00
C ILE A 194 -20.58 -0.71 -5.90
N PRO A 195 -21.71 -0.24 -5.37
CA PRO A 195 -22.95 -0.12 -6.15
C PRO A 195 -22.79 0.85 -7.31
N HIS A 196 -23.43 0.53 -8.44
CA HIS A 196 -23.52 1.43 -9.59
C HIS A 196 -24.66 2.43 -9.38
N LYS A 197 -24.33 3.71 -9.19
CA LYS A 197 -25.32 4.78 -9.24
C LYS A 197 -25.39 5.28 -10.69
N PRO A 198 -26.59 5.38 -11.28
CA PRO A 198 -26.76 5.70 -12.71
C PRO A 198 -26.24 7.09 -13.13
N PHE A 199 -25.90 7.96 -12.18
CA PHE A 199 -25.36 9.31 -12.42
C PHE A 199 -23.93 9.49 -11.88
N ASP A 200 -23.31 8.43 -11.37
CA ASP A 200 -21.96 8.47 -10.82
C ASP A 200 -21.00 7.78 -11.80
N GLU A 201 -20.57 8.55 -12.80
CA GLU A 201 -19.52 8.16 -13.74
C GLU A 201 -18.15 8.08 -13.06
N THR A 202 -18.01 8.60 -11.84
CA THR A 202 -16.71 8.68 -11.18
C THR A 202 -16.30 7.33 -10.62
N GLN A 203 -15.09 6.89 -10.96
CA GLN A 203 -14.49 5.68 -10.40
C GLN A 203 -13.87 5.95 -9.00
N GLY A 204 -14.12 7.13 -8.42
CA GLY A 204 -13.52 7.62 -7.18
C GLY A 204 -13.52 6.61 -6.03
N PRO A 205 -14.66 5.99 -5.65
CA PRO A 205 -14.69 5.01 -4.57
C PRO A 205 -13.83 3.76 -4.84
N THR A 206 -13.77 3.31 -6.10
CA THR A 206 -12.93 2.20 -6.56
C THR A 206 -11.46 2.58 -6.46
N SER A 207 -11.10 3.75 -7.01
CA SER A 207 -9.76 4.33 -6.97
C SER A 207 -9.25 4.47 -5.54
N LYS A 208 -10.07 5.01 -4.64
CA LYS A 208 -9.72 5.17 -3.22
C LYS A 208 -9.42 3.84 -2.53
N LYS A 209 -10.24 2.81 -2.77
CA LYS A 209 -10.00 1.47 -2.21
C LYS A 209 -8.71 0.87 -2.76
N LEU A 210 -8.47 0.99 -4.06
CA LEU A 210 -7.23 0.52 -4.68
C LEU A 210 -5.99 1.19 -4.08
N LEU A 211 -6.00 2.53 -3.98
CA LEU A 211 -4.91 3.31 -3.38
C LEU A 211 -4.68 2.93 -1.91
N THR A 212 -5.75 2.66 -1.16
CA THR A 212 -5.65 2.21 0.23
C THR A 212 -4.97 0.83 0.33
N LEU A 213 -5.34 -0.12 -0.54
CA LEU A 213 -4.69 -1.43 -0.59
C LEU A 213 -3.21 -1.33 -0.98
N PHE A 214 -2.89 -0.47 -1.95
CA PHE A 214 -1.52 -0.21 -2.38
C PHE A 214 -0.67 0.39 -1.24
N ARG A 215 -1.10 1.52 -0.66
CA ARG A 215 -0.34 2.23 0.39
C ARG A 215 -0.22 1.45 1.70
N SER A 216 -1.14 0.53 1.97
CA SER A 216 -1.03 -0.38 3.12
C SER A 216 -0.09 -1.57 2.85
N GLY A 217 0.51 -1.66 1.65
CA GLY A 217 1.43 -2.73 1.26
C GLY A 217 0.75 -4.08 1.03
N LYS A 218 -0.59 -4.12 1.01
CA LYS A 218 -1.34 -5.37 0.89
C LYS A 218 -1.24 -6.01 -0.49
N LEU A 219 -1.01 -5.20 -1.54
CA LEU A 219 -0.81 -5.70 -2.90
C LEU A 219 0.59 -6.30 -3.14
N GLY A 220 1.46 -6.25 -2.13
CA GLY A 220 2.86 -6.70 -2.22
C GLY A 220 3.84 -5.54 -2.35
N PRO A 221 5.16 -5.85 -2.34
CA PRO A 221 6.20 -4.85 -2.53
C PRO A 221 6.16 -4.29 -3.96
N PHE A 222 6.36 -2.99 -4.10
CA PHE A 222 6.41 -2.32 -5.39
C PHE A 222 7.46 -1.21 -5.36
N ILE A 223 8.26 -1.12 -6.43
CA ILE A 223 9.30 -0.08 -6.58
C ILE A 223 8.85 0.86 -7.70
N LEU A 224 8.61 2.12 -7.33
CA LEU A 224 8.15 3.15 -8.27
C LEU A 224 9.27 3.55 -9.23
N ASP A 225 10.44 3.87 -8.69
CA ASP A 225 11.58 4.31 -9.48
C ASP A 225 12.30 3.12 -10.12
N ASP A 226 12.85 3.35 -11.29
CA ASP A 226 13.75 2.38 -11.90
C ASP A 226 15.08 2.43 -11.16
N LEU A 227 15.71 1.26 -11.03
CA LEU A 227 17.02 1.19 -10.41
C LEU A 227 18.00 1.94 -11.31
N PRO A 228 18.85 2.83 -10.77
CA PRO A 228 19.84 3.50 -11.59
C PRO A 228 20.70 2.43 -12.25
N ASP A 229 20.74 2.44 -13.58
CA ASP A 229 21.72 1.65 -14.32
C ASP A 229 23.09 2.06 -13.79
N GLY A 230 23.92 1.07 -13.41
CA GLY A 230 25.22 1.29 -12.79
C GLY A 230 26.26 1.98 -13.68
N SER A 231 25.83 2.72 -14.70
CA SER A 231 26.62 3.38 -15.74
C SER A 231 26.79 4.90 -15.53
N GLU A 232 26.38 5.47 -14.40
CA GLU A 232 26.80 6.83 -14.02
C GLU A 232 27.87 6.78 -12.93
N LYS A 233 29.13 6.78 -13.39
CA LYS A 233 30.32 7.18 -12.64
C LYS A 233 31.11 8.21 -13.45
#